data_AF-E2Q050-F1
#
_entry.id   AF-E2Q050-F1
#
_cell.length_a   1.000
_cell.length_b   1.000
_cell.length_c   1.000
_cell.angle_alpha   90.00
_cell.angle_beta   90.00
_cell.angle_gamma   90.00
#
_symmetry.space_group_name_H-M   'P 1'
#
loop_
_entity.id
_entity.type
_entity.pdbx_description
1 polymer ?
#
loop_
_entity_poly.entity_id
_entity_poly.type
_entity_poly.pdbx_seq_one_letter_code
_entity_poly.pdbx_strand_id
1 'polypeptide(L)'
;MRDWYFTLILDTQLTEEQKDFLDGLDRFADGEVGLIEGPGYSGFLCVVPAETLTAAITDALSRFEDFPGVLVRSVELNHIALDENGMATPAVVPAPPPLEDDPAA
;
A
#
# COMPACT_ATOMS: atom_id res chain seq x y z
N MET A 1 -14.47 -14.66 1.21
CA MET A 1 -13.13 -14.02 1.14
C MET A 1 -13.33 -12.64 0.54
N ARG A 2 -12.65 -11.62 1.06
CA ARG A 2 -12.71 -10.26 0.49
C ARG A 2 -11.29 -9.78 0.23
N ASP A 3 -11.16 -8.86 -0.72
CA ASP A 3 -9.88 -8.26 -1.04
C ASP A 3 -9.60 -7.13 -0.04
N TRP A 4 -8.38 -7.14 0.51
CA TRP A 4 -7.90 -6.12 1.42
C TRP A 4 -6.89 -5.24 0.73
N TYR A 5 -7.10 -3.93 0.83
CA TYR A 5 -6.29 -2.90 0.22
C TYR A 5 -5.51 -2.16 1.31
N PHE A 6 -4.18 -2.22 1.24
CA PHE A 6 -3.30 -1.56 2.19
C PHE A 6 -1.94 -1.29 1.56
N THR A 7 -1.16 -0.44 2.21
CA THR A 7 0.18 -0.06 1.77
C THR A 7 1.17 -0.39 2.90
N LEU A 8 2.21 -1.14 2.58
CA LEU A 8 3.35 -1.36 3.47
C LEU A 8 4.38 -0.28 3.20
N ILE A 9 4.57 0.65 4.14
CA ILE A 9 5.56 1.71 4.03
C ILE A 9 6.89 1.20 4.56
N LEU A 10 7.95 1.37 3.76
CA LEU A 10 9.29 0.96 4.13
C LEU A 10 9.98 2.01 5.01
N ASP A 11 10.95 1.56 5.81
CA ASP A 11 11.76 2.45 6.63
C ASP A 11 12.70 3.33 5.81
N THR A 12 13.22 2.76 4.70
CA THR A 12 14.11 3.44 3.78
C THR A 12 13.68 3.20 2.33
N GLN A 13 14.14 4.07 1.43
CA GLN A 13 14.03 3.79 0.00
C GLN A 13 14.80 2.51 -0.35
N LEU A 14 14.30 1.79 -1.34
CA LEU A 14 14.98 0.63 -1.89
C LEU A 14 16.25 1.06 -2.64
N THR A 15 17.29 0.27 -2.54
CA THR A 15 18.47 0.40 -3.41
C THR A 15 18.17 -0.16 -4.81
N GLU A 16 18.95 0.24 -5.82
CA GLU A 16 18.81 -0.33 -7.17
C GLU A 16 19.00 -1.87 -7.18
N GLU A 17 19.92 -2.39 -6.37
CA GLU A 17 20.12 -3.85 -6.22
C GLU A 17 18.88 -4.55 -5.64
N GLN A 18 18.21 -3.90 -4.68
CA GLN A 18 16.96 -4.41 -4.11
C GLN A 18 15.81 -4.36 -5.12
N LYS A 19 15.77 -3.34 -5.98
CA LYS A 19 14.77 -3.23 -7.07
C LYS A 19 15.00 -4.31 -8.13
N ASP A 20 16.23 -4.51 -8.57
CA ASP A 20 16.60 -5.59 -9.50
C ASP A 20 16.24 -6.98 -8.93
N PHE A 21 16.39 -7.18 -7.62
CA PHE A 21 15.97 -8.41 -6.96
C PHE A 21 14.45 -8.60 -6.97
N LEU A 22 13.66 -7.53 -6.77
CA LEU A 22 12.20 -7.58 -6.86
C LEU A 22 11.71 -7.90 -8.27
N ASP A 23 12.34 -7.31 -9.29
CA ASP A 23 11.99 -7.57 -10.70
C ASP A 23 12.23 -9.05 -11.09
N GLY A 24 13.13 -9.73 -10.38
CA GLY A 24 13.37 -11.16 -10.53
C GLY A 24 12.40 -12.08 -9.77
N LEU A 25 11.50 -11.53 -8.97
CA LEU A 25 10.55 -12.30 -8.16
C LEU A 25 9.14 -12.28 -8.78
N ASP A 26 8.77 -13.38 -9.44
CA ASP A 26 7.45 -13.56 -10.07
C ASP A 26 6.26 -13.25 -9.14
N ARG A 27 6.40 -13.44 -7.82
CA ARG A 27 5.35 -13.17 -6.83
C ARG A 27 4.93 -11.71 -6.68
N PHE A 28 5.70 -10.76 -7.22
CA PHE A 28 5.33 -9.34 -7.30
C PHE A 28 4.76 -8.98 -8.68
N ALA A 29 4.84 -9.88 -9.67
CA ALA A 29 4.31 -9.67 -11.02
C ALA A 29 2.82 -10.01 -11.15
N ASP A 30 2.25 -10.75 -10.18
CA ASP A 30 0.84 -11.18 -10.19
C ASP A 30 -0.16 -10.05 -9.84
N GLY A 31 0.32 -8.83 -9.58
CA GLY A 31 -0.51 -7.65 -9.33
C GLY A 31 -1.10 -7.53 -7.92
N GLU A 32 -0.87 -8.53 -7.06
CA GLU A 32 -1.26 -8.49 -5.65
C GLU A 32 -0.40 -7.53 -4.82
N VAL A 33 0.86 -7.30 -5.22
CA VAL A 33 1.79 -6.42 -4.50
C VAL A 33 2.60 -5.60 -5.50
N GLY A 34 2.37 -4.30 -5.54
CA GLY A 34 3.07 -3.37 -6.44
C GLY A 34 3.98 -2.41 -5.69
N LEU A 35 5.19 -2.18 -6.20
CA LEU A 35 6.10 -1.17 -5.67
C LEU A 35 5.55 0.24 -5.94
N ILE A 36 5.51 1.08 -4.91
CA ILE A 36 5.24 2.51 -5.01
C ILE A 36 6.45 3.30 -4.49
N GLU A 37 6.80 4.36 -5.20
CA GLU A 37 7.92 5.23 -4.85
C GLU A 37 7.46 6.68 -4.80
N GLY A 38 7.94 7.42 -3.81
CA GLY A 38 7.73 8.86 -3.70
C GLY A 38 8.96 9.57 -3.11
N PRO A 39 8.95 10.90 -3.05
CA PRO A 39 10.07 11.67 -2.51
C PRO A 39 10.36 11.27 -1.05
N GLY A 40 11.47 10.55 -0.83
CA GLY A 40 11.93 10.14 0.50
C GLY A 40 11.24 8.90 1.07
N TYR A 41 10.42 8.18 0.31
CA TYR A 41 9.84 6.90 0.76
C TYR A 41 9.67 5.89 -0.38
N SER A 42 9.69 4.62 -0.01
CA SER A 42 9.26 3.50 -0.85
C SER A 42 8.20 2.71 -0.07
N GLY A 43 7.28 2.06 -0.77
CA GLY A 43 6.25 1.25 -0.16
C GLY A 43 5.73 0.19 -1.12
N PHE A 44 4.87 -0.69 -0.61
CA PHE A 44 4.20 -1.70 -1.42
C PHE A 44 2.70 -1.55 -1.28
N LEU A 45 2.04 -1.28 -2.39
CA LEU A 45 0.58 -1.33 -2.49
C LEU A 45 0.16 -2.80 -2.58
N CYS A 46 -0.66 -3.25 -1.64
CA CYS A 46 -1.10 -4.63 -1.50
C CYS A 46 -2.61 -4.76 -1.72
N VAL A 47 -2.99 -5.78 -2.50
CA VAL A 47 -4.35 -6.26 -2.72
C VAL A 47 -4.36 -7.76 -2.44
N VAL A 48 -4.76 -8.15 -1.23
CA VAL A 48 -4.64 -9.54 -0.77
C VAL A 48 -6.02 -10.11 -0.39
N PRO A 49 -6.46 -11.21 -1.05
CA PRO A 49 -7.70 -11.88 -0.72
C PRO A 49 -7.56 -12.67 0.59
N ALA A 50 -8.31 -12.31 1.63
CA ALA A 50 -8.28 -13.03 2.90
C ALA A 50 -9.59 -12.95 3.68
N GLU A 51 -9.74 -13.80 4.70
CA GLU A 51 -10.87 -13.72 5.62
C GLU A 51 -10.80 -12.50 6.55
N THR A 52 -9.59 -12.09 6.92
CA THR A 52 -9.35 -10.96 7.85
C THR A 52 -8.20 -10.08 7.36
N LEU A 53 -8.19 -8.81 7.80
CA LEU A 53 -7.09 -7.89 7.51
C LEU A 53 -5.76 -8.42 8.04
N THR A 54 -5.77 -8.97 9.25
CA THR A 54 -4.56 -9.53 9.86
C THR A 54 -4.00 -10.68 9.03
N ALA A 55 -4.87 -11.55 8.50
CA ALA A 55 -4.45 -12.61 7.60
C ALA A 55 -3.86 -12.05 6.30
N ALA A 56 -4.51 -11.03 5.71
CA ALA A 56 -4.00 -10.36 4.51
C ALA A 56 -2.61 -9.71 4.74
N ILE A 57 -2.43 -9.01 5.86
CA ILE A 57 -1.14 -8.38 6.22
C ILE A 57 -0.08 -9.45 6.48
N THR A 58 -0.41 -10.51 7.21
CA THR A 58 0.54 -11.60 7.51
C THR A 58 1.00 -12.28 6.23
N ASP A 59 0.06 -12.54 5.32
CA ASP A 59 0.35 -13.13 4.02
C ASP A 59 1.27 -12.21 3.20
N ALA A 60 0.97 -10.91 3.12
CA ALA A 60 1.83 -9.94 2.45
C ALA A 60 3.24 -9.88 3.08
N LEU A 61 3.34 -9.83 4.41
CA LEU A 61 4.62 -9.79 5.13
C LEU A 61 5.48 -11.05 4.90
N SER A 62 4.86 -12.22 4.77
CA SER A 62 5.58 -13.47 4.50
C SER A 62 6.35 -13.44 3.17
N ARG A 63 5.86 -12.66 2.18
CA ARG A 63 6.55 -12.48 0.88
C ARG A 63 7.86 -11.69 1.00
N PHE A 64 8.08 -10.99 2.12
CA PHE A 64 9.30 -10.22 2.40
C PHE A 64 10.37 -11.02 3.15
N GLU A 65 10.07 -12.22 3.64
CA GLU A 65 11.04 -13.03 4.41
C GLU A 65 12.30 -13.37 3.59
N ASP A 66 12.17 -13.52 2.27
CA ASP A 66 13.31 -13.75 1.39
C ASP A 66 13.88 -12.45 0.77
N PHE A 67 13.43 -11.26 1.21
CA PHE A 67 13.91 -9.99 0.68
C PHE A 67 14.90 -9.32 1.65
N PRO A 68 16.21 -9.53 1.46
CA PRO A 68 17.20 -9.11 2.45
C PRO A 68 17.28 -7.58 2.58
N GLY A 69 17.29 -7.13 3.84
CA GLY A 69 17.57 -5.73 4.17
C GLY A 69 16.39 -4.77 4.00
N VAL A 70 15.17 -5.27 3.77
CA VAL A 70 13.97 -4.43 3.72
C VAL A 70 13.20 -4.51 5.03
N LEU A 71 12.90 -3.35 5.59
CA LEU A 71 12.14 -3.19 6.81
C LEU A 71 10.85 -2.42 6.52
N VAL A 72 9.72 -3.00 6.91
CA VAL A 72 8.43 -2.31 6.91
C VAL A 72 8.33 -1.46 8.17
N ARG A 73 8.20 -0.15 8.00
CA ARG A 73 8.05 0.84 9.08
C ARG A 73 6.62 0.95 9.57
N SER A 74 5.66 0.94 8.65
CA SER A 74 4.24 1.09 8.98
C SER A 74 3.34 0.42 7.95
N VAL A 75 2.13 0.07 8.37
CA VAL A 75 1.06 -0.39 7.48
C VAL A 75 0.01 0.70 7.43
N GLU A 76 -0.23 1.25 6.24
CA GLU A 76 -1.27 2.22 5.98
C GLU A 76 -2.46 1.52 5.33
N LEU A 77 -3.64 1.64 5.91
CA LEU A 77 -4.86 1.27 5.21
C LEU A 77 -5.15 2.43 4.26
N ASN A 78 -5.10 2.18 2.95
CA ASN A 78 -5.47 3.21 1.98
C ASN A 78 -6.84 3.77 2.34
N HIS A 79 -7.05 5.07 2.08
CA HIS A 79 -8.35 5.70 2.17
C HIS A 79 -9.31 5.00 1.21
N ILE A 80 -10.03 3.98 1.69
CA ILE A 80 -11.09 3.35 0.91
C ILE A 80 -12.18 4.40 0.73
N ALA A 81 -12.53 4.70 -0.51
CA ALA A 81 -13.56 5.69 -0.80
C ALA A 81 -14.90 5.26 -0.15
N LEU A 82 -15.70 6.24 0.29
CA LEU A 82 -16.92 5.97 1.07
C LEU A 82 -17.93 5.09 0.32
N ASP A 83 -17.99 5.24 -1.00
CA ASP A 83 -18.81 4.42 -1.89
C ASP A 83 -18.28 2.98 -2.00
N GLU A 84 -16.96 2.81 -2.01
CA GLU A 84 -16.30 1.51 -2.15
C GLU A 84 -16.33 0.65 -0.87
N ASN A 85 -16.46 1.27 0.31
CA ASN A 85 -16.64 0.54 1.59
C ASN A 85 -18.11 0.51 2.09
N GLY A 86 -19.06 1.04 1.31
CA GLY A 86 -20.49 1.05 1.66
C GLY A 86 -20.88 2.06 2.74
N MET A 87 -20.06 3.08 3.02
CA MET A 87 -20.34 4.16 3.96
C MET A 87 -20.90 5.44 3.31
N ALA A 88 -21.02 5.47 1.97
CA ALA A 88 -21.69 6.55 1.26
C ALA A 88 -23.19 6.57 1.61
N THR A 89 -23.57 7.50 2.49
CA THR A 89 -24.96 7.73 2.90
C THR A 89 -25.29 9.22 2.76
N PRO A 90 -26.58 9.63 2.72
CA PRO A 90 -26.93 11.05 2.65
C PRO A 90 -26.39 11.90 3.82
N ALA A 91 -25.99 11.28 4.93
CA ALA A 91 -25.40 11.94 6.09
C ALA A 91 -23.86 11.96 6.08
N VAL A 92 -23.20 11.22 5.18
CA VAL A 92 -21.73 11.06 5.12
C VAL A 92 -21.28 11.29 3.69
N VAL A 93 -20.73 12.48 3.43
CA VAL A 93 -20.26 12.91 2.11
C VAL A 93 -18.73 12.89 2.03
N PRO A 94 -18.14 12.69 0.84
CA PRO A 94 -16.70 12.75 0.64
C PRO A 94 -16.10 14.04 1.20
N ALA A 95 -14.88 13.95 1.71
CA ALA A 95 -14.12 15.15 2.07
C ALA A 95 -14.04 16.06 0.82
N PRO A 96 -14.22 17.38 0.98
CA PRO A 96 -13.98 18.30 -0.13
C PRO A 96 -12.55 18.10 -0.64
N PRO A 97 -12.30 18.24 -1.94
CA PRO A 97 -10.94 18.23 -2.45
C PRO A 97 -10.10 19.26 -1.67
N PRO A 98 -8.81 18.97 -1.40
CA PRO A 98 -7.93 19.93 -0.76
C PRO A 98 -8.00 21.26 -1.49
N LEU A 99 -8.12 22.36 -0.75
CA LEU A 99 -8.06 23.69 -1.35
C LEU A 99 -6.68 23.83 -1.98
N GLU A 100 -6.63 24.18 -3.27
CA GLU A 100 -5.38 24.57 -3.92
C GLU A 100 -4.75 25.69 -3.07
N ASP A 101 -3.51 25.49 -2.60
CA ASP A 101 -2.77 26.54 -1.88
C ASP A 101 -2.71 27.77 -2.81
N ASP A 102 -3.41 28.83 -2.42
CA ASP A 102 -3.38 30.10 -3.14
C ASP A 102 -1.94 30.61 -3.15
N PRO A 103 -1.26 30.72 -4.31
CA PRO A 103 0.14 31.07 -4.36
C PRO A 103 0.28 32.60 -4.29
N ALA A 104 -0.27 33.24 -3.25
CA ALA A 104 -0.03 34.66 -2.98
C ALA A 104 -0.38 35.11 -1.57
N ALA A 105 0.65 35.65 -0.90
CA ALA A 105 0.67 36.70 0.14
C ALA A 105 0.75 36.28 1.62
#